data_AF-A0A7Y3KPT6-F1
#
_entry.id   AF-A0A7Y3KPT6-F1
#
_cell.length_a   1.000
_cell.length_b   1.000
_cell.length_c   1.000
_cell.angle_alpha   90.00
_cell.angle_beta   90.00
_cell.angle_gamma   90.00
#
_symmetry.space_group_name_H-M   'P 1'
#
loop_
_entity.id
_entity.type
_entity.pdbx_description
1 polymer ?
#
loop_
_entity_poly.entity_id
_entity_poly.type
_entity_poly.pdbx_seq_one_letter_code
_entity_poly.pdbx_strand_id
1 'polypeptide(L)'
;MTDLARRRVNRFGLAAIHIGALAVFIPGAFQWSALAVGAIVAYATGALGVTLFYHRTLTHRGLRLRKPLEYVLAIFGALALQGDPIRWVATHRKHHANADTANDPHGMDRGFRWAHIRWIYKHNEAIPTEAEIRRFAPDLCDSRFYRFLERSHVYMQIALALLLFALGGWTWVVWGIFVRLVLGYHTTWLVNSAAHSLGYRTYRTKDLSTNCWWVALLSWGEGWHNNHHAFPFSARHGLRWFEFDPTWLNVRFLAFIKLADQIKIPAPSSIARNLQPER
;
A
#
# COMPACT_ATOMS: atom_id res chain seq x y z
N MET A 1 -1.61 24.54 -7.26
CA MET A 1 -2.78 23.87 -7.89
C MET A 1 -3.91 23.88 -6.86
N THR A 2 -5.11 24.36 -7.22
CA THR A 2 -6.27 24.39 -6.29
C THR A 2 -6.74 22.97 -5.97
N ASP A 3 -7.39 22.77 -4.80
CA ASP A 3 -7.91 21.46 -4.37
C ASP A 3 -8.88 20.85 -5.40
N LEU A 4 -9.73 21.69 -6.01
CA LEU A 4 -10.63 21.28 -7.08
C LEU A 4 -9.88 20.75 -8.32
N ALA A 5 -8.81 21.40 -8.74
CA ALA A 5 -8.00 20.98 -9.86
C ALA A 5 -7.30 19.65 -9.58
N ARG A 6 -6.75 19.46 -8.37
CA ARG A 6 -6.16 18.18 -7.92
C ARG A 6 -7.16 17.03 -7.99
N ARG A 7 -8.39 17.26 -7.51
CA ARG A 7 -9.45 16.24 -7.53
C ARG A 7 -9.89 15.87 -8.94
N ARG A 8 -9.96 16.84 -9.86
CA ARG A 8 -10.25 16.58 -11.27
C ARG A 8 -9.15 15.72 -11.89
N VAL A 9 -7.89 16.09 -11.70
CA VAL A 9 -6.73 15.31 -12.19
C VAL A 9 -6.77 13.88 -11.65
N ASN A 10 -7.01 13.69 -10.35
CA ASN A 10 -7.10 12.35 -9.76
C ASN A 10 -8.27 11.53 -10.35
N ARG A 11 -9.44 12.15 -10.56
CA ARG A 11 -10.59 11.48 -11.20
C ARG A 11 -10.28 11.03 -12.62
N PHE A 12 -9.73 11.92 -13.44
CA PHE A 12 -9.39 11.60 -14.82
C PHE A 12 -8.29 10.56 -14.91
N GLY A 13 -7.24 10.68 -14.10
CA GLY A 13 -6.15 9.68 -14.04
C GLY A 13 -6.67 8.31 -13.61
N LEU A 14 -7.50 8.25 -12.57
CA LEU A 14 -8.09 6.99 -12.12
C LEU A 14 -8.96 6.36 -13.21
N ALA A 15 -9.85 7.14 -13.83
CA ALA A 15 -10.68 6.66 -14.93
C ALA A 15 -9.85 6.17 -16.12
N ALA A 16 -8.82 6.93 -16.53
CA ALA A 16 -7.94 6.56 -17.63
C ALA A 16 -7.19 5.24 -17.36
N ILE A 17 -6.72 5.03 -16.12
CA ILE A 17 -6.05 3.78 -15.75
C ILE A 17 -7.02 2.58 -15.84
N HIS A 18 -8.25 2.74 -15.35
CA HIS A 18 -9.25 1.67 -15.40
C HIS A 18 -9.70 1.38 -16.83
N ILE A 19 -9.94 2.41 -17.64
CA ILE A 19 -10.28 2.26 -19.07
C ILE A 19 -9.13 1.58 -19.82
N GLY A 20 -7.89 1.99 -19.57
CA GLY A 20 -6.71 1.36 -20.17
C GLY A 20 -6.57 -0.12 -19.80
N ALA A 21 -6.98 -0.53 -18.60
CA ALA A 21 -6.95 -1.93 -18.21
C ALA A 21 -7.99 -2.78 -18.97
N LEU A 22 -9.10 -2.18 -19.43
CA LEU A 22 -10.09 -2.87 -20.26
C LEU A 22 -9.52 -3.26 -21.65
N ALA A 23 -8.38 -2.71 -22.06
CA ALA A 23 -7.69 -3.14 -23.26
C ALA A 23 -7.31 -4.63 -23.24
N VAL A 24 -7.28 -5.28 -22.08
CA VAL A 24 -7.08 -6.74 -21.95
C VAL A 24 -8.14 -7.55 -22.71
N PHE A 25 -9.33 -6.98 -22.95
CA PHE A 25 -10.41 -7.63 -23.69
C PHE A 25 -10.29 -7.46 -25.22
N ILE A 26 -9.31 -6.68 -25.70
CA ILE A 26 -9.06 -6.54 -27.14
C ILE A 26 -8.38 -7.82 -27.65
N PRO A 27 -8.86 -8.46 -28.73
CA PRO A 27 -8.20 -9.62 -29.32
C PRO A 27 -6.72 -9.34 -29.61
N GLY A 28 -5.82 -10.20 -29.13
CA GLY A 28 -4.36 -10.03 -29.27
C GLY A 28 -3.68 -9.22 -28.16
N ALA A 29 -4.42 -8.70 -27.17
CA ALA A 29 -3.85 -7.98 -26.02
C ALA A 29 -3.24 -8.89 -24.93
N PHE A 30 -3.15 -10.20 -25.17
CA PHE A 30 -2.59 -11.18 -24.24
C PHE A 30 -1.36 -11.88 -24.81
N GLN A 31 -0.30 -11.94 -24.01
CA GLN A 31 0.88 -12.76 -24.23
C GLN A 31 1.38 -13.26 -22.87
N TRP A 32 1.87 -14.49 -22.80
CA TRP A 32 2.44 -15.06 -21.57
C TRP A 32 3.57 -14.21 -20.99
N SER A 33 4.42 -13.64 -21.86
CA SER A 33 5.47 -12.71 -21.44
C SER A 33 4.92 -11.43 -20.82
N ALA A 34 3.80 -10.91 -21.35
CA ALA A 34 3.16 -9.70 -20.82
C ALA A 34 2.56 -9.97 -19.43
N LEU A 35 1.92 -11.12 -19.23
CA LEU A 35 1.44 -11.56 -17.92
C LEU A 35 2.59 -11.71 -16.92
N ALA A 36 3.68 -12.37 -17.31
CA ALA A 36 4.85 -12.56 -16.47
C ALA A 36 5.48 -11.22 -16.04
N VAL A 37 5.67 -10.29 -16.99
CA VAL A 37 6.18 -8.95 -16.70
C VAL A 37 5.21 -8.18 -15.80
N GLY A 38 3.92 -8.25 -16.08
CA GLY A 38 2.88 -7.66 -15.21
C GLY A 38 2.97 -8.17 -13.77
N ALA A 39 3.12 -9.47 -13.57
CA ALA A 39 3.27 -10.09 -12.26
C ALA A 39 4.58 -9.69 -11.55
N ILE A 40 5.70 -9.63 -12.27
CA ILE A 40 7.00 -9.20 -11.73
C ILE A 40 6.92 -7.75 -11.27
N VAL A 41 6.39 -6.86 -12.09
CA VAL A 41 6.23 -5.45 -11.74
C VAL A 41 5.21 -5.30 -10.60
N ALA A 42 4.12 -6.07 -10.58
CA ALA A 42 3.16 -6.08 -9.48
C ALA A 42 3.81 -6.46 -8.15
N TYR A 43 4.65 -7.49 -8.15
CA TYR A 43 5.39 -7.93 -6.97
C TYR A 43 6.39 -6.87 -6.51
N ALA A 44 7.17 -6.31 -7.43
CA ALA A 44 8.13 -5.24 -7.11
C ALA A 44 7.43 -4.02 -6.51
N THR A 45 6.37 -3.52 -7.14
CA THR A 45 5.71 -2.28 -6.68
C THR A 45 4.78 -2.51 -5.50
N GLY A 46 4.04 -3.63 -5.47
CA GLY A 46 3.11 -3.97 -4.40
C GLY A 46 3.81 -4.56 -3.18
N ALA A 47 4.41 -5.75 -3.31
CA ALA A 47 4.97 -6.51 -2.20
C ALA A 47 6.27 -5.89 -1.64
N LEU A 48 7.13 -5.34 -2.50
CA LEU A 48 8.38 -4.73 -2.03
C LEU A 48 8.24 -3.22 -1.81
N GLY A 49 7.58 -2.52 -2.74
CA GLY A 49 7.40 -1.07 -2.68
C GLY A 49 6.37 -0.61 -1.63
N VAL A 50 5.14 -1.13 -1.69
CA VAL A 50 4.06 -0.69 -0.79
C VAL A 50 4.12 -1.41 0.55
N THR A 51 4.04 -2.74 0.58
CA THR A 51 3.86 -3.47 1.84
C THR A 51 5.14 -3.51 2.66
N LEU A 52 6.26 -4.01 2.10
CA LEU A 52 7.53 -4.05 2.81
C LEU A 52 8.04 -2.64 3.13
N PHE A 53 8.04 -1.75 2.14
CA PHE A 53 8.71 -0.47 2.27
C PHE A 53 7.82 0.67 2.77
N TYR A 54 6.85 1.17 2.00
CA TYR A 54 6.01 2.30 2.45
C TYR A 54 5.31 2.00 3.77
N HIS A 55 4.76 0.80 3.92
CA HIS A 55 4.00 0.44 5.09
C HIS A 55 4.89 0.03 6.27
N ARG A 56 5.53 -1.14 6.22
CA ARG A 56 6.24 -1.72 7.38
C ARG A 56 7.52 -0.98 7.73
N THR A 57 8.25 -0.47 6.74
CA THR A 57 9.53 0.24 6.96
C THR A 57 9.32 1.72 7.19
N LEU A 58 8.76 2.44 6.22
CA LEU A 58 8.73 3.90 6.19
C LEU A 58 7.68 4.47 7.14
N THR A 59 6.48 3.89 7.16
CA THR A 59 5.40 4.36 8.04
C THR A 59 5.61 3.91 9.48
N HIS A 60 5.79 2.61 9.69
CA HIS A 60 5.75 2.00 11.03
C HIS A 60 7.11 1.74 11.66
N ARG A 61 8.20 1.88 10.90
CA ARG A 61 9.56 1.66 11.38
C ARG A 61 9.72 0.29 12.06
N GLY A 62 9.07 -0.73 11.49
CA GLY A 62 9.10 -2.10 12.00
C GLY A 62 10.42 -2.82 11.73
N LEU A 63 11.22 -2.30 10.81
CA LEU A 63 12.56 -2.76 10.49
C LEU A 63 13.39 -1.60 9.96
N ARG A 64 14.71 -1.78 9.94
CA ARG A 64 15.65 -0.87 9.29
C ARG A 64 16.31 -1.58 8.11
N LEU A 65 16.28 -0.92 6.95
CA LEU A 65 16.93 -1.40 5.73
C LEU A 65 18.26 -0.69 5.51
N ARG A 66 19.19 -1.31 4.78
CA ARG A 66 20.39 -0.63 4.28
C ARG A 66 19.98 0.48 3.31
N LYS A 67 20.67 1.62 3.35
CA LYS A 67 20.24 2.84 2.66
C LYS A 67 20.08 2.70 1.13
N PRO A 68 20.96 2.00 0.40
CA PRO A 68 20.76 1.80 -1.04
C PRO A 68 19.47 1.04 -1.35
N LEU A 69 19.17 0.00 -0.57
CA LEU A 69 17.93 -0.78 -0.72
C LEU A 69 16.71 0.07 -0.40
N GLU A 70 16.78 0.93 0.63
CA GLU A 70 15.72 1.88 0.97
C GLU A 70 15.29 2.72 -0.25
N TYR A 71 16.26 3.25 -1.01
CA TYR A 71 15.98 4.07 -2.17
C TYR A 71 15.41 3.27 -3.35
N VAL A 72 15.90 2.05 -3.59
CA VAL A 72 15.33 1.16 -4.61
C VAL A 72 13.88 0.83 -4.30
N LEU A 73 13.58 0.45 -3.06
CA LEU A 73 12.22 0.12 -2.65
C LEU A 73 11.30 1.36 -2.63
N ALA A 74 11.84 2.54 -2.33
CA ALA A 74 11.10 3.79 -2.45
C ALA A 74 10.68 4.08 -3.90
N ILE A 75 11.56 3.82 -4.88
CA ILE A 75 11.24 3.94 -6.30
C ILE A 75 10.15 2.94 -6.68
N PHE A 76 10.25 1.69 -6.21
CA PHE A 76 9.19 0.69 -6.43
C PHE A 76 7.84 1.12 -5.83
N GLY A 77 7.83 1.69 -4.62
CA GLY A 77 6.62 2.24 -4.01
C GLY A 77 6.05 3.42 -4.80
N ALA A 78 6.90 4.32 -5.30
CA ALA A 78 6.47 5.42 -6.17
C ALA A 78 5.86 4.89 -7.48
N LEU A 79 6.42 3.80 -8.02
CA LEU A 79 5.89 3.07 -9.16
C LEU A 79 4.60 2.28 -8.85
N ALA A 80 4.09 2.24 -7.61
CA ALA A 80 2.75 1.72 -7.35
C ALA A 80 1.64 2.74 -7.65
N LEU A 81 1.99 4.02 -7.83
CA LEU A 81 1.07 5.13 -8.11
C LEU A 81 -0.10 5.23 -7.12
N GLN A 82 0.15 4.92 -5.84
CA GLN A 82 -0.83 5.04 -4.74
C GLN A 82 -0.70 6.37 -3.98
N GLY A 83 0.02 7.33 -4.55
CA GLY A 83 0.51 8.53 -3.89
C GLY A 83 2.04 8.51 -3.79
N ASP A 84 2.62 9.70 -3.68
CA ASP A 84 4.05 9.84 -3.38
C ASP A 84 4.35 9.36 -1.93
N PRO A 85 5.62 9.02 -1.61
CA PRO A 85 5.94 8.44 -0.31
C PRO A 85 5.57 9.36 0.87
N ILE A 86 5.66 10.68 0.69
CA ILE A 86 5.38 11.65 1.75
C ILE A 86 3.89 11.64 2.08
N ARG A 87 3.04 11.81 1.05
CA ARG A 87 1.58 11.80 1.22
C ARG A 87 1.07 10.45 1.67
N TRP A 88 1.56 9.36 1.09
CA TRP A 88 1.13 8.00 1.46
C TRP A 88 1.38 7.75 2.95
N VAL A 89 2.60 8.02 3.43
CA VAL A 89 2.96 7.85 4.85
C VAL A 89 2.16 8.79 5.74
N ALA A 90 1.98 10.05 5.36
CA ALA A 90 1.18 11.00 6.13
C ALA A 90 -0.29 10.58 6.25
N THR A 91 -0.90 10.15 5.14
CA THR A 91 -2.27 9.63 5.11
C THR A 91 -2.39 8.38 5.97
N HIS A 92 -1.44 7.44 5.89
CA HIS A 92 -1.49 6.20 6.66
C HIS A 92 -1.27 6.42 8.17
N ARG A 93 -0.33 7.31 8.55
CA ARG A 93 -0.14 7.71 9.95
C ARG A 93 -1.38 8.45 10.49
N LYS A 94 -2.04 9.29 9.68
CA LYS A 94 -3.31 9.92 10.05
C LYS A 94 -4.44 8.91 10.22
N HIS A 95 -4.53 7.90 9.35
CA HIS A 95 -5.46 6.78 9.47
C HIS A 95 -5.25 6.06 10.81
N HIS A 96 -4.05 5.58 11.12
CA HIS A 96 -3.81 4.91 12.42
C HIS A 96 -4.13 5.78 13.64
N ALA A 97 -3.91 7.09 13.56
CA ALA A 97 -4.24 7.99 14.67
C ALA A 97 -5.76 8.20 14.86
N ASN A 98 -6.56 7.96 13.82
CA ASN A 98 -7.99 8.30 13.78
C ASN A 98 -8.85 7.17 13.20
N ALA A 99 -8.38 5.92 13.22
CA ALA A 99 -8.95 4.83 12.44
C ALA A 99 -10.44 4.65 12.73
N ASP A 100 -11.24 4.57 11.66
CA ASP A 100 -12.71 4.45 11.71
C ASP A 100 -13.42 5.56 12.51
N THR A 101 -12.86 6.77 12.48
CA THR A 101 -13.52 8.00 12.95
C THR A 101 -13.71 8.97 11.79
N ALA A 102 -14.46 10.06 12.02
CA ALA A 102 -14.69 11.10 11.01
C ALA A 102 -13.40 11.72 10.43
N ASN A 103 -12.28 11.67 11.18
CA ASN A 103 -10.98 12.19 10.76
C ASN A 103 -10.11 11.17 10.01
N ASP A 104 -10.61 9.95 9.77
CA ASP A 104 -9.98 8.94 8.94
C ASP A 104 -10.24 9.22 7.45
N PRO A 105 -9.20 9.43 6.62
CA PRO A 105 -9.35 9.61 5.18
C PRO A 105 -10.19 8.51 4.52
N HIS A 106 -10.03 7.25 4.92
CA HIS A 106 -10.66 6.08 4.31
C HIS A 106 -11.37 5.19 5.34
N GLY A 107 -11.89 5.81 6.41
CA GLY A 107 -12.59 5.10 7.49
C GLY A 107 -13.79 4.30 7.02
N MET A 108 -13.97 3.14 7.65
CA MET A 108 -15.10 2.23 7.42
C MET A 108 -16.39 2.74 8.09
N ASP A 109 -16.30 3.74 8.97
CA ASP A 109 -17.43 4.47 9.56
C ASP A 109 -18.36 5.09 8.49
N ARG A 110 -17.79 5.48 7.34
CA ARG A 110 -18.52 5.99 6.16
C ARG A 110 -18.98 4.90 5.19
N GLY A 111 -18.79 3.63 5.55
CA GLY A 111 -19.24 2.44 4.84
C GLY A 111 -18.27 1.91 3.77
N PHE A 112 -18.50 0.66 3.37
CA PHE A 112 -17.58 -0.12 2.51
C PHE A 112 -17.17 0.61 1.22
N ARG A 113 -18.14 1.18 0.50
CA ARG A 113 -17.89 1.89 -0.77
C ARG A 113 -17.03 3.13 -0.56
N TRP A 114 -17.12 3.75 0.61
CA TRP A 114 -16.28 4.88 0.97
C TRP A 114 -14.83 4.45 1.14
N ALA A 115 -14.59 3.53 2.09
CA ALA A 115 -13.28 2.99 2.42
C ALA A 115 -12.57 2.36 1.20
N HIS A 116 -13.34 1.75 0.29
CA HIS A 116 -12.79 1.12 -0.91
C HIS A 116 -12.31 2.15 -1.95
N ILE A 117 -13.15 3.09 -2.39
CA ILE A 117 -12.76 3.93 -3.54
C ILE A 117 -13.25 5.39 -3.47
N ARG A 118 -14.40 5.67 -2.86
CA ARG A 118 -14.99 7.03 -2.92
C ARG A 118 -14.12 8.06 -2.22
N TRP A 119 -13.36 7.66 -1.20
CA TRP A 119 -12.49 8.56 -0.45
C TRP A 119 -11.43 9.29 -1.30
N ILE A 120 -11.08 8.73 -2.47
CA ILE A 120 -10.07 9.26 -3.39
C ILE A 120 -10.64 10.38 -4.28
N TYR A 121 -11.89 10.24 -4.72
CA TYR A 121 -12.45 11.10 -5.77
C TYR A 121 -13.61 11.99 -5.32
N LYS A 122 -14.25 11.70 -4.18
CA LYS A 122 -15.25 12.57 -3.56
C LYS A 122 -14.58 13.64 -2.70
N HIS A 123 -15.37 14.63 -2.29
CA HIS A 123 -14.90 15.63 -1.34
C HIS A 123 -14.58 14.95 0.00
N ASN A 124 -13.37 15.14 0.51
CA ASN A 124 -12.90 14.47 1.71
C ASN A 124 -11.99 15.39 2.53
N GLU A 125 -12.56 16.02 3.56
CA GLU A 125 -11.84 16.93 4.46
C GLU A 125 -10.83 16.19 5.36
N ALA A 126 -10.98 14.87 5.52
CA ALA A 126 -10.05 14.05 6.26
C ALA A 126 -8.72 13.83 5.52
N ILE A 127 -8.63 14.11 4.21
CA ILE A 127 -7.35 14.08 3.48
C ILE A 127 -6.35 15.05 4.17
N PRO A 128 -5.12 14.61 4.49
CA PRO A 128 -4.15 15.47 5.17
C PRO A 128 -3.90 16.79 4.41
N THR A 129 -4.03 17.90 5.13
CA THR A 129 -3.56 19.22 4.68
C THR A 129 -2.02 19.24 4.60
N GLU A 130 -1.42 20.23 3.94
CA GLU A 130 0.04 20.35 3.87
C GLU A 130 0.69 20.50 5.25
N ALA A 131 0.02 21.18 6.19
CA ALA A 131 0.47 21.29 7.58
C ALA A 131 0.44 19.92 8.29
N GLU A 132 -0.63 19.14 8.09
CA GLU A 132 -0.72 17.78 8.63
C GLU A 132 0.29 16.84 7.98
N ILE A 133 0.55 16.97 6.68
CA ILE A 133 1.61 16.19 6.00
C ILE A 133 2.95 16.45 6.68
N ARG A 134 3.29 17.71 6.93
CA ARG A 134 4.54 18.06 7.62
C ARG A 134 4.56 17.59 9.08
N ARG A 135 3.41 17.51 9.75
CA ARG A 135 3.28 16.95 11.11
C ARG A 135 3.44 15.44 11.15
N PHE A 136 2.79 14.72 10.22
CA PHE A 136 2.76 13.26 10.21
C PHE A 136 3.99 12.65 9.54
N ALA A 137 4.62 13.32 8.57
CA ALA A 137 5.78 12.82 7.83
C ALA A 137 6.96 13.82 7.79
N PRO A 138 7.36 14.46 8.92
CA PRO A 138 8.41 15.47 8.92
C PRO A 138 9.74 14.93 8.38
N ASP A 139 10.06 13.68 8.73
CA ASP A 139 11.25 12.96 8.30
C ASP A 139 11.37 12.82 6.77
N LEU A 140 10.24 12.73 6.07
CA LEU A 140 10.20 12.62 4.61
C LEU A 140 10.17 13.99 3.93
N CYS A 141 9.46 14.96 4.52
CA CYS A 141 9.39 16.33 4.00
C CYS A 141 10.78 16.99 3.89
N ASP A 142 11.67 16.71 4.83
CA ASP A 142 13.00 17.32 4.86
C ASP A 142 14.00 16.61 3.91
N SER A 143 13.71 15.36 3.51
CA SER A 143 14.55 14.58 2.61
C SER A 143 14.49 15.09 1.17
N ARG A 144 15.66 15.33 0.56
CA ARG A 144 15.75 15.70 -0.87
C ARG A 144 15.28 14.57 -1.78
N PHE A 145 15.60 13.33 -1.45
CA PHE A 145 15.25 12.16 -2.24
C PHE A 145 13.74 11.91 -2.27
N TYR A 146 13.06 11.97 -1.11
CA TYR A 146 11.61 11.77 -1.07
C TYR A 146 10.84 12.91 -1.74
N ARG A 147 11.32 14.16 -1.64
CA ARG A 147 10.77 15.28 -2.42
C ARG A 147 11.01 15.15 -3.93
N PHE A 148 12.11 14.53 -4.33
CA PHE A 148 12.32 14.19 -5.75
C PHE A 148 11.25 13.18 -6.21
N LEU A 149 11.00 12.11 -5.44
CA LEU A 149 9.95 11.13 -5.76
C LEU A 149 8.56 11.77 -5.79
N GLU A 150 8.24 12.67 -4.85
CA GLU A 150 7.00 13.45 -4.86
C GLU A 150 6.77 14.15 -6.21
N ARG A 151 7.80 14.77 -6.78
CA ARG A 151 7.69 15.52 -8.04
C ARG A 151 7.79 14.65 -9.29
N SER A 152 8.40 13.48 -9.18
CA SER A 152 8.79 12.68 -10.35
C SER A 152 8.01 11.38 -10.54
N HIS A 153 7.27 10.90 -9.54
CA HIS A 153 6.63 9.57 -9.57
C HIS A 153 5.72 9.33 -10.79
N VAL A 154 4.99 10.35 -11.27
CA VAL A 154 4.18 10.24 -12.50
C VAL A 154 5.07 10.08 -13.75
N TYR A 155 6.16 10.85 -13.84
CA TYR A 155 7.11 10.72 -14.96
C TYR A 155 7.84 9.37 -14.93
N MET A 156 8.10 8.82 -13.74
CA MET A 156 8.64 7.47 -13.61
C MET A 156 7.69 6.40 -14.18
N GLN A 157 6.37 6.57 -14.02
CA GLN A 157 5.39 5.67 -14.66
C GLN A 157 5.42 5.78 -16.17
N ILE A 158 5.54 6.99 -16.70
CA ILE A 158 5.63 7.22 -18.15
C ILE A 158 6.92 6.57 -18.68
N ALA A 159 8.04 6.75 -17.99
CA ALA A 159 9.31 6.11 -18.36
C ALA A 159 9.21 4.57 -18.33
N LEU A 160 8.56 3.99 -17.31
CA LEU A 160 8.30 2.55 -17.26
C LEU A 160 7.41 2.10 -18.41
N ALA A 161 6.35 2.84 -18.74
CA ALA A 161 5.46 2.53 -19.86
C ALA A 161 6.22 2.54 -21.20
N LEU A 162 7.06 3.54 -21.44
CA LEU A 162 7.90 3.63 -22.64
C LEU A 162 8.90 2.49 -22.73
N LEU A 163 9.53 2.11 -21.61
CA LEU A 163 10.44 0.97 -21.54
C LEU A 163 9.72 -0.34 -21.88
N LEU A 164 8.55 -0.58 -21.27
CA LEU A 164 7.74 -1.77 -21.54
C LEU A 164 7.27 -1.82 -22.99
N PHE A 165 6.90 -0.68 -23.56
CA PHE A 165 6.53 -0.56 -24.96
C PHE A 165 7.71 -0.92 -25.88
N ALA A 166 8.91 -0.41 -25.61
CA ALA A 166 10.10 -0.69 -26.41
C ALA A 166 10.50 -2.18 -26.36
N LEU A 167 10.28 -2.86 -25.23
CA LEU A 167 10.69 -4.25 -25.04
C LEU A 167 9.66 -5.29 -25.50
N GLY A 168 8.37 -4.98 -25.41
CA GLY A 168 7.31 -5.95 -25.70
C GLY A 168 6.01 -5.35 -26.22
N GLY A 169 6.05 -4.10 -26.69
CA GLY A 169 4.92 -3.43 -27.32
C GLY A 169 3.75 -3.15 -26.37
N TRP A 170 2.59 -2.92 -26.95
CA TRP A 170 1.38 -2.53 -26.21
C TRP A 170 0.89 -3.60 -25.23
N THR A 171 1.11 -4.89 -25.50
CA THR A 171 0.69 -5.97 -24.58
C THR A 171 1.41 -5.84 -23.24
N TRP A 172 2.72 -5.56 -23.24
CA TRP A 172 3.49 -5.34 -22.01
C TRP A 172 3.06 -4.08 -21.29
N VAL A 173 2.67 -3.01 -22.01
CA VAL A 173 2.13 -1.79 -21.39
C VAL A 173 0.77 -2.05 -20.74
N VAL A 174 -0.15 -2.75 -21.44
CA VAL A 174 -1.47 -3.09 -20.91
C VAL A 174 -1.34 -3.87 -19.60
N TRP A 175 -0.50 -4.91 -19.59
CA TRP A 175 -0.31 -5.76 -18.42
C TRP A 175 0.56 -5.12 -17.32
N GLY A 176 1.71 -4.56 -17.69
CA GLY A 176 2.70 -4.02 -16.76
C GLY A 176 2.36 -2.64 -16.20
N ILE A 177 1.50 -1.86 -16.86
CA ILE A 177 1.01 -0.58 -16.36
C ILE A 177 -0.44 -0.71 -15.92
N PHE A 178 -1.37 -0.87 -16.85
CA PHE A 178 -2.79 -0.64 -16.58
C PHE A 178 -3.42 -1.74 -15.72
N VAL A 179 -3.36 -3.00 -16.17
CA VAL A 179 -3.94 -4.14 -15.42
C VAL A 179 -3.29 -4.25 -14.05
N ARG A 180 -1.96 -4.18 -13.98
CA ARG A 180 -1.21 -4.17 -12.72
C ARG A 180 -1.67 -3.06 -11.76
N LEU A 181 -1.82 -1.82 -12.23
CA LEU A 181 -2.25 -0.72 -11.37
C LEU A 181 -3.67 -0.92 -10.86
N VAL A 182 -4.61 -1.33 -11.72
CA VAL A 182 -6.00 -1.60 -11.31
C VAL A 182 -6.05 -2.71 -10.26
N LEU A 183 -5.37 -3.83 -10.50
CA LEU A 183 -5.30 -4.93 -9.54
C LEU A 183 -4.64 -4.50 -8.22
N GLY A 184 -3.53 -3.76 -8.29
CA GLY A 184 -2.84 -3.24 -7.12
C GLY A 184 -3.70 -2.28 -6.30
N TYR A 185 -4.42 -1.38 -6.96
CA TYR A 185 -5.35 -0.45 -6.34
C TYR A 185 -6.47 -1.16 -5.60
N HIS A 186 -7.22 -2.03 -6.29
CA HIS A 186 -8.31 -2.76 -5.63
C HIS A 186 -7.80 -3.67 -4.51
N THR A 187 -6.62 -4.27 -4.67
CA THR A 187 -5.99 -5.06 -3.61
C THR A 187 -5.69 -4.22 -2.37
N THR A 188 -5.09 -3.05 -2.51
CA THR A 188 -4.83 -2.14 -1.38
C THR A 188 -6.13 -1.62 -0.78
N TRP A 189 -7.11 -1.26 -1.62
CA TRP A 189 -8.39 -0.73 -1.17
C TRP A 189 -9.23 -1.77 -0.42
N LEU A 190 -9.06 -3.06 -0.73
CA LEU A 190 -9.63 -4.16 0.05
C LEU A 190 -9.08 -4.20 1.48
N VAL A 191 -7.83 -3.77 1.71
CA VAL A 191 -7.28 -3.64 3.07
C VAL A 191 -8.10 -2.60 3.86
N ASN A 192 -8.35 -1.43 3.27
CA ASN A 192 -9.13 -0.37 3.92
C ASN A 192 -10.61 -0.77 4.14
N SER A 193 -11.17 -1.58 3.25
CA SER A 193 -12.61 -1.89 3.24
C SER A 193 -12.93 -3.26 3.82
N ALA A 194 -12.54 -4.34 3.14
CA ALA A 194 -12.80 -5.69 3.59
C ALA A 194 -12.06 -6.03 4.88
N ALA A 195 -10.82 -5.58 5.07
CA ALA A 195 -10.09 -5.82 6.33
C ALA A 195 -10.47 -4.86 7.48
N HIS A 196 -11.53 -4.08 7.32
CA HIS A 196 -12.23 -3.34 8.39
C HIS A 196 -13.70 -3.78 8.57
N SER A 197 -14.13 -4.84 7.89
CA SER A 197 -15.55 -5.24 7.91
C SER A 197 -15.80 -6.75 7.82
N LEU A 198 -14.86 -7.50 7.26
CA LEU A 198 -14.98 -8.93 7.00
C LEU A 198 -13.81 -9.67 7.62
N GLY A 199 -14.08 -10.74 8.37
CA GLY A 199 -13.06 -11.59 8.98
C GLY A 199 -13.19 -11.69 10.49
N TYR A 200 -12.16 -12.24 11.12
CA TYR A 200 -12.13 -12.46 12.56
C TYR A 200 -11.24 -11.43 13.26
N ARG A 201 -11.34 -11.33 14.58
CA ARG A 201 -10.48 -10.47 15.40
C ARG A 201 -9.80 -11.30 16.47
N THR A 202 -8.49 -11.17 16.56
CA THR A 202 -7.65 -11.86 17.54
C THR A 202 -7.34 -10.94 18.71
N TYR A 203 -7.18 -9.64 18.44
CA TYR A 203 -6.69 -8.66 19.38
C TYR A 203 -7.69 -7.52 19.58
N ARG A 204 -7.69 -6.96 20.79
CA ARG A 204 -8.45 -5.77 21.15
C ARG A 204 -7.83 -4.56 20.45
N THR A 205 -8.61 -3.91 19.60
CA THR A 205 -8.30 -2.60 18.98
C THR A 205 -9.52 -1.70 19.13
N LYS A 206 -9.35 -0.38 18.95
CA LYS A 206 -10.43 0.61 19.06
C LYS A 206 -11.22 0.80 17.76
N ASP A 207 -10.58 0.43 16.64
CA ASP A 207 -11.11 0.46 15.29
C ASP A 207 -11.88 -0.82 14.92
N LEU A 208 -12.38 -0.88 13.69
CA LEU A 208 -13.13 -1.97 13.08
C LEU A 208 -12.24 -2.98 12.33
N SER A 209 -10.90 -2.89 12.42
CA SER A 209 -9.99 -3.80 11.71
C SER A 209 -10.27 -5.29 11.99
N THR A 210 -10.11 -6.12 10.97
CA THR A 210 -10.32 -7.57 10.98
C THR A 210 -9.15 -8.28 10.31
N ASN A 211 -8.94 -9.54 10.67
CA ASN A 211 -8.07 -10.45 9.95
C ASN A 211 -8.87 -11.14 8.84
N CYS A 212 -8.52 -10.85 7.60
CA CYS A 212 -9.20 -11.30 6.40
C CYS A 212 -8.23 -12.08 5.51
N TRP A 213 -8.31 -13.42 5.53
CA TRP A 213 -7.30 -14.29 4.95
C TRP A 213 -7.15 -14.13 3.42
N TRP A 214 -8.24 -13.93 2.69
CA TRP A 214 -8.19 -13.77 1.23
C TRP A 214 -7.66 -12.39 0.85
N VAL A 215 -7.93 -11.35 1.65
CA VAL A 215 -7.26 -10.05 1.50
C VAL A 215 -5.78 -10.23 1.77
N ALA A 216 -5.38 -10.96 2.82
CA ALA A 216 -3.98 -11.22 3.12
C ALA A 216 -3.26 -11.94 1.97
N LEU A 217 -3.91 -12.89 1.31
CA LEU A 217 -3.38 -13.56 0.13
C LEU A 217 -3.13 -12.59 -1.03
N LEU A 218 -4.13 -11.75 -1.37
CA LEU A 218 -4.02 -10.78 -2.47
C LEU A 218 -3.02 -9.66 -2.18
N SER A 219 -2.99 -9.20 -0.93
CA SER A 219 -2.22 -8.04 -0.47
C SER A 219 -0.87 -8.40 0.14
N TRP A 220 -0.33 -9.59 -0.10
CA TRP A 220 1.00 -9.97 0.39
C TRP A 220 1.14 -9.97 1.93
N GLY A 221 0.05 -10.20 2.66
CA GLY A 221 0.00 -10.31 4.13
C GLY A 221 -0.68 -9.14 4.85
N GLU A 222 -1.13 -8.11 4.14
CA GLU A 222 -1.68 -6.89 4.75
C GLU A 222 -3.12 -7.04 5.26
N GLY A 223 -3.80 -8.12 4.85
CA GLY A 223 -5.13 -8.49 5.33
C GLY A 223 -5.15 -9.07 6.75
N TRP A 224 -4.00 -9.32 7.40
CA TRP A 224 -3.93 -9.57 8.85
C TRP A 224 -4.05 -8.26 9.62
N HIS A 225 -5.14 -7.54 9.36
CA HIS A 225 -5.23 -6.12 9.63
C HIS A 225 -5.56 -5.83 11.10
N ASN A 226 -6.34 -6.69 11.77
CA ASN A 226 -6.53 -6.60 13.21
C ASN A 226 -5.22 -6.82 13.99
N ASN A 227 -4.38 -7.75 13.54
CA ASN A 227 -3.04 -7.94 14.12
C ASN A 227 -2.17 -6.70 13.94
N HIS A 228 -2.20 -6.14 12.73
CA HIS A 228 -1.46 -4.93 12.37
C HIS A 228 -1.90 -3.72 13.22
N HIS A 229 -3.20 -3.46 13.35
CA HIS A 229 -3.70 -2.36 14.18
C HIS A 229 -3.45 -2.56 15.68
N ALA A 230 -3.36 -3.80 16.16
CA ALA A 230 -2.95 -4.09 17.53
C ALA A 230 -1.44 -3.86 17.77
N PHE A 231 -0.61 -4.14 16.77
CA PHE A 231 0.85 -4.01 16.85
C PHE A 231 1.43 -3.30 15.62
N PRO A 232 1.14 -2.00 15.42
CA PRO A 232 1.48 -1.31 14.18
C PRO A 232 2.99 -1.27 13.93
N PHE A 233 3.81 -1.29 14.99
CA PHE A 233 5.26 -1.34 14.89
C PHE A 233 5.82 -2.69 14.40
N SER A 234 5.02 -3.75 14.31
CA SER A 234 5.49 -5.09 13.96
C SER A 234 5.82 -5.21 12.48
N ALA A 235 6.99 -5.77 12.15
CA ALA A 235 7.32 -6.12 10.76
C ALA A 235 6.59 -7.39 10.28
N ARG A 236 5.93 -8.13 11.18
CA ARG A 236 5.18 -9.36 10.91
C ARG A 236 3.71 -9.12 11.24
N HIS A 237 2.82 -9.26 10.27
CA HIS A 237 1.38 -9.09 10.50
C HIS A 237 0.67 -10.43 10.75
N GLY A 238 1.11 -11.51 10.10
CA GLY A 238 0.60 -12.85 10.39
C GLY A 238 1.24 -13.44 11.65
N LEU A 239 0.58 -13.36 12.80
CA LEU A 239 1.11 -13.71 14.12
C LEU A 239 0.78 -15.15 14.54
N ARG A 240 -0.29 -15.74 13.99
CA ARG A 240 -0.65 -17.16 14.18
C ARG A 240 0.00 -18.04 13.11
N TRP A 241 0.10 -19.34 13.39
CA TRP A 241 0.82 -20.29 12.53
C TRP A 241 0.20 -20.42 11.12
N PHE A 242 -1.12 -20.27 10.99
CA PHE A 242 -1.85 -20.34 9.72
C PHE A 242 -1.97 -18.99 9.01
N GLU A 243 -1.55 -17.90 9.65
CA GLU A 243 -1.62 -16.56 9.06
C GLU A 243 -0.41 -16.34 8.14
N PHE A 244 -0.52 -16.85 6.91
CA PHE A 244 0.54 -16.73 5.91
C PHE A 244 0.80 -15.27 5.53
N ASP A 245 2.05 -14.82 5.68
CA ASP A 245 2.48 -13.44 5.44
C ASP A 245 3.65 -13.42 4.44
N PRO A 246 3.37 -13.28 3.14
CA PRO A 246 4.41 -13.20 2.10
C PRO A 246 5.44 -12.11 2.33
N THR A 247 5.02 -10.93 2.80
CA THR A 247 5.94 -9.82 3.06
C THR A 247 6.87 -10.13 4.24
N TRP A 248 6.41 -10.88 5.24
CA TRP A 248 7.28 -11.36 6.31
C TRP A 248 8.38 -12.31 5.80
N LEU A 249 8.11 -13.12 4.78
CA LEU A 249 9.16 -13.93 4.14
C LEU A 249 10.24 -13.04 3.50
N ASN A 250 9.85 -11.93 2.86
CA ASN A 250 10.81 -10.95 2.33
C ASN A 250 11.65 -10.33 3.44
N VAL A 251 11.03 -9.95 4.56
CA VAL A 251 11.75 -9.43 5.73
C VAL A 251 12.78 -10.45 6.23
N ARG A 252 12.39 -11.71 6.38
CA ARG A 252 13.29 -12.79 6.83
C ARG A 252 14.44 -13.02 5.85
N PHE A 253 14.16 -13.03 4.56
CA PHE A 253 15.19 -13.18 3.53
C PHE A 253 16.19 -12.02 3.56
N LEU A 254 15.71 -10.78 3.63
CA LEU A 254 16.58 -9.60 3.73
C LEU A 254 17.41 -9.58 5.01
N ALA A 255 16.85 -10.06 6.13
CA ALA A 255 17.58 -10.23 7.38
C ALA A 255 18.70 -11.25 7.25
N PHE A 256 18.40 -12.40 6.62
CA PHE A 256 19.36 -13.48 6.38
C PHE A 256 20.56 -13.00 5.57
N ILE A 257 20.33 -12.20 4.52
CA ILE A 257 21.41 -11.60 3.71
C ILE A 257 21.94 -10.26 4.27
N LYS A 258 21.60 -9.92 5.52
CA LYS A 258 22.08 -8.73 6.26
C LYS A 258 21.73 -7.36 5.63
N LEU A 259 20.70 -7.32 4.78
CA LEU A 259 20.14 -6.10 4.20
C LEU A 259 19.02 -5.46 5.06
N ALA A 260 18.50 -6.21 6.04
CA ALA A 260 17.57 -5.71 7.06
C ALA A 260 18.09 -6.02 8.47
N ASP A 261 17.89 -5.08 9.40
CA ASP A 261 18.15 -5.25 10.84
C ASP A 261 17.11 -4.49 11.68
N GLN A 262 17.26 -4.51 13.01
CA GLN A 262 16.32 -3.88 13.96
C GLN A 262 14.84 -4.28 13.74
N ILE A 263 14.61 -5.55 13.41
CA ILE A 263 13.29 -6.09 13.11
C ILE A 263 12.49 -6.21 14.40
N LYS A 264 11.31 -5.58 14.43
CA LYS A 264 10.41 -5.55 15.57
C LYS A 264 9.28 -6.54 15.38
N ILE A 265 9.00 -7.29 16.43
CA ILE A 265 7.85 -8.19 16.57
C ILE A 265 7.27 -8.01 17.98
N PRO A 266 5.97 -8.24 18.19
CA PRO A 266 5.37 -8.09 19.51
C PRO A 266 5.91 -9.14 20.48
N ALA A 267 6.25 -8.71 21.69
CA ALA A 267 6.67 -9.62 22.76
C ALA A 267 5.50 -10.53 23.19
N PRO A 268 5.76 -11.77 23.66
CA PRO A 268 4.70 -12.68 24.12
C PRO A 268 3.76 -12.08 25.17
N SER A 269 4.30 -11.27 26.09
CA SER A 269 3.49 -10.56 27.10
C SER A 269 2.56 -9.50 26.49
N SER A 270 2.99 -8.83 25.42
CA SER A 270 2.18 -7.86 24.68
C SER A 270 1.07 -8.56 23.89
N ILE A 271 1.38 -9.71 23.29
CA ILE A 271 0.40 -10.59 22.64
C ILE A 271 -0.67 -10.98 23.65
N ALA A 272 -0.28 -11.59 24.77
CA ALA A 272 -1.20 -12.08 25.80
C ALA A 272 -2.12 -10.97 26.34
N ARG A 273 -1.58 -9.77 26.60
CA ARG A 273 -2.35 -8.63 27.12
C ARG A 273 -3.44 -8.15 26.17
N ASN A 274 -3.18 -8.20 24.86
CA ASN A 274 -4.10 -7.66 23.85
C ASN A 274 -5.05 -8.70 23.29
N LEU A 275 -4.99 -9.97 23.70
CA LEU A 275 -5.92 -10.99 23.22
C LEU A 275 -7.37 -10.57 23.52
N GLN A 276 -8.21 -10.71 22.50
CA GLN A 276 -9.64 -10.62 22.67
C GLN A 276 -10.13 -11.91 23.37
N PRO A 277 -11.01 -11.81 24.38
CA PRO A 277 -11.62 -13.01 24.96
C PRO A 277 -12.34 -13.78 23.86
N GLU A 278 -12.21 -15.11 23.86
CA GLU A 278 -13.03 -15.94 22.98
C GLU A 278 -14.51 -15.68 23.32
N ARG A 279 -15.32 -15.45 22.28
CA ARG A 279 -16.78 -15.31 22.40
C ARG A 279 -17.43 -16.68 22.35
#